data_AF-A0A562V1U9-F1
#
_entry.id   AF-A0A562V1U9-F1
#
_cell.length_a   1.000
_cell.length_b   1.000
_cell.length_c   1.000
_cell.angle_alpha   90.00
_cell.angle_beta   90.00
_cell.angle_gamma   90.00
#
_symmetry.space_group_name_H-M   'P 1'
#
loop_
_entity.id
_entity.type
_entity.pdbx_description
1 polymer ?
#
loop_
_entity_poly.entity_id
_entity_poly.type
_entity_poly.pdbx_seq_one_letter_code
_entity_poly.pdbx_strand_id
1 'polypeptide(L)'
;MSYFAAAAVRSDGAWEATEVDLDGVEDLDEVVDRLRDVNPDADISLLFVEADDEYLVVLRLDQGDDLRVFGSDAPFAEESRLGAVLLSETETDAPEPVDDDDDTPVKSELDAEPVGEADLLADLGVSASMLLTLCAKDGMLPSDVTAEVASRIGCGEVMEEVHDA
;
A
#
# COMPACT_ATOMS: atom_id res chain seq x y z
N MET A 1 -9.77 6.37 13.41
CA MET A 1 -8.80 6.16 12.34
C MET A 1 -9.21 7.03 11.19
N SER A 2 -8.38 8.01 10.88
CA SER A 2 -8.49 8.80 9.65
C SER A 2 -7.59 8.15 8.60
N TYR A 3 -8.08 8.05 7.39
CA TYR A 3 -7.28 7.61 6.26
C TYR A 3 -7.44 8.59 5.10
N PHE A 4 -6.48 8.56 4.19
CA PHE A 4 -6.58 9.10 2.85
C PHE A 4 -6.36 7.96 1.87
N ALA A 5 -7.20 7.86 0.84
CA ALA A 5 -7.08 6.82 -0.17
C ALA A 5 -7.22 7.41 -1.56
N ALA A 6 -6.26 7.15 -2.42
CA ALA A 6 -6.25 7.65 -3.79
C ALA A 6 -5.85 6.54 -4.78
N ALA A 7 -6.66 6.39 -5.83
CA ALA A 7 -6.38 5.51 -6.94
C ALA A 7 -5.66 6.26 -8.05
N ALA A 8 -4.47 5.81 -8.43
CA ALA A 8 -3.80 6.17 -9.68
C ALA A 8 -4.05 5.08 -10.71
N VAL A 9 -4.76 5.40 -11.79
CA VAL A 9 -5.09 4.47 -12.87
C VAL A 9 -4.31 4.83 -14.13
N ARG A 10 -3.78 3.83 -14.83
CA ARG A 10 -3.08 3.98 -16.10
C ARG A 10 -3.89 3.40 -17.24
N SER A 11 -4.19 4.23 -18.24
CA SER A 11 -4.82 3.81 -19.50
C SER A 11 -4.06 4.42 -20.66
N ASP A 12 -3.73 3.63 -21.69
CA ASP A 12 -3.04 4.10 -22.90
C ASP A 12 -1.73 4.86 -22.60
N GLY A 13 -1.07 4.51 -21.49
CA GLY A 13 0.19 5.13 -21.05
C GLY A 13 0.06 6.48 -20.35
N ALA A 14 -1.15 6.96 -20.07
CA ALA A 14 -1.41 8.16 -19.27
C ALA A 14 -1.92 7.78 -17.87
N TRP A 15 -1.49 8.53 -16.85
CA TRP A 15 -1.98 8.39 -15.47
C TRP A 15 -3.08 9.40 -15.18
N GLU A 16 -4.11 8.95 -14.48
CA GLU A 16 -5.14 9.77 -13.85
C GLU A 16 -5.25 9.35 -12.38
N ALA A 17 -5.58 10.28 -11.49
CA ALA A 17 -5.76 9.99 -10.07
C ALA A 17 -7.13 10.42 -9.57
N THR A 18 -7.68 9.72 -8.59
CA THR A 18 -8.98 10.02 -7.98
C THR A 18 -8.98 9.56 -6.53
N GLU A 19 -9.50 10.40 -5.63
CA GLU A 19 -9.74 10.00 -4.24
C GLU A 19 -10.81 8.91 -4.18
N VAL A 20 -10.58 7.88 -3.37
CA VAL A 20 -11.48 6.73 -3.22
C VAL A 20 -11.98 6.67 -1.79
N ASP A 21 -13.31 6.65 -1.63
CA ASP A 21 -13.96 6.41 -0.35
C ASP A 21 -13.95 4.91 -0.03
N LEU A 22 -13.31 4.54 1.08
CA LEU A 22 -13.24 3.17 1.60
C LEU A 22 -14.16 2.97 2.81
N ASP A 23 -15.09 3.90 3.08
CA ASP A 23 -16.02 3.74 4.17
C ASP A 23 -16.95 2.56 3.88
N GLY A 24 -17.14 1.74 4.91
CA GLY A 24 -18.02 0.59 4.85
C GLY A 24 -17.42 -0.66 4.22
N VAL A 25 -16.24 -0.59 3.59
CA VAL A 25 -15.55 -1.78 3.02
C VAL A 25 -15.47 -2.90 4.05
N GLU A 26 -15.89 -4.11 3.64
CA GLU A 26 -15.88 -5.31 4.50
C GLU A 26 -14.84 -6.36 4.08
N ASP A 27 -14.42 -6.35 2.82
CA ASP A 27 -13.48 -7.31 2.22
C ASP A 27 -12.73 -6.70 1.02
N LEU A 28 -11.77 -7.45 0.47
CA LEU A 28 -10.96 -7.01 -0.68
C LEU A 28 -11.76 -6.97 -1.99
N ASP A 29 -12.79 -7.80 -2.17
CA ASP A 29 -13.63 -7.77 -3.36
C ASP A 29 -14.32 -6.41 -3.50
N GLU A 30 -14.81 -5.85 -2.39
CA GLU A 30 -15.37 -4.50 -2.37
C GLU A 30 -14.36 -3.38 -2.69
N VAL A 31 -13.06 -3.60 -2.43
CA VAL A 31 -11.99 -2.67 -2.83
C VAL A 31 -11.72 -2.79 -4.34
N VAL A 32 -11.72 -4.02 -4.86
CA VAL A 32 -11.60 -4.28 -6.31
C VAL A 32 -12.73 -3.59 -7.08
N ASP A 33 -13.97 -3.71 -6.60
CA ASP A 33 -15.12 -3.05 -7.23
C ASP A 33 -14.94 -1.53 -7.26
N ARG A 34 -14.50 -0.91 -6.15
CA ARG A 34 -14.19 0.53 -6.10
C ARG A 34 -13.09 0.93 -7.08
N LEU A 35 -12.01 0.14 -7.18
CA LEU A 35 -10.93 0.42 -8.14
C LEU A 35 -11.40 0.33 -9.59
N ARG A 36 -12.28 -0.62 -9.90
CA ARG A 36 -12.87 -0.78 -11.23
C ARG A 36 -13.86 0.34 -11.57
N ASP A 37 -14.55 0.90 -10.57
CA ASP A 37 -15.45 2.03 -10.76
C ASP A 37 -14.70 3.32 -11.14
N VAL A 38 -13.43 3.49 -10.72
CA VAL A 38 -12.60 4.63 -11.12
C VAL A 38 -12.33 4.61 -12.63
N ASN A 39 -11.84 3.48 -13.14
CA ASN A 39 -11.67 3.27 -14.57
C ASN A 39 -11.69 1.77 -14.92
N PRO A 40 -12.77 1.25 -15.53
CA PRO A 40 -12.91 -0.18 -15.83
C PRO A 40 -12.02 -0.66 -16.98
N ASP A 41 -11.48 0.27 -17.77
CA ASP A 41 -10.63 -0.01 -18.93
C ASP A 41 -9.13 0.21 -18.61
N ALA A 42 -8.78 0.54 -17.36
CA ALA A 42 -7.40 0.75 -16.96
C ALA A 42 -6.54 -0.51 -17.14
N ASP A 43 -5.34 -0.32 -17.69
CA ASP A 43 -4.32 -1.36 -17.80
C ASP A 43 -3.79 -1.73 -16.40
N ILE A 44 -3.63 -0.72 -15.53
CA ILE A 44 -3.12 -0.83 -14.17
C ILE A 44 -3.89 0.16 -13.28
N SER A 45 -4.38 -0.31 -12.14
CA SER A 45 -4.92 0.52 -11.06
C SER A 45 -4.08 0.34 -9.80
N LEU A 46 -3.53 1.42 -9.26
CA LEU A 46 -2.83 1.46 -7.98
C LEU A 46 -3.68 2.20 -6.96
N LEU A 47 -3.93 1.61 -5.80
CA LEU A 47 -4.56 2.28 -4.67
C LEU A 47 -3.53 2.51 -3.57
N PHE A 48 -3.33 3.76 -3.18
CA PHE A 48 -2.52 4.13 -2.03
C PHE A 48 -3.46 4.46 -0.88
N VAL A 49 -3.30 3.79 0.26
CA VAL A 49 -4.06 4.03 1.49
C VAL A 49 -3.10 4.43 2.59
N GLU A 50 -3.16 5.69 2.99
CA GLU A 50 -2.39 6.27 4.07
C GLU A 50 -3.29 6.38 5.30
N ALA A 51 -2.90 5.77 6.42
CA ALA A 51 -3.77 5.72 7.59
C ALA A 51 -3.03 6.16 8.86
N ASP A 52 -3.69 7.08 9.57
CA ASP A 52 -3.30 7.63 10.88
C ASP A 52 -1.84 8.10 10.99
N ASP A 53 -1.20 8.47 9.87
CA ASP A 53 0.24 8.77 9.77
C ASP A 53 1.15 7.61 10.22
N GLU A 54 0.61 6.39 10.35
CA GLU A 54 1.28 5.22 10.93
C GLU A 54 1.66 4.18 9.88
N TYR A 55 0.80 3.93 8.89
CA TYR A 55 1.06 2.92 7.87
C TYR A 55 0.54 3.29 6.49
N LEU A 56 1.14 2.67 5.48
CA LEU A 56 0.78 2.72 4.07
C LEU A 56 0.37 1.32 3.61
N VAL A 57 -0.75 1.22 2.90
CA VAL A 57 -1.08 0.04 2.07
C VAL A 57 -1.07 0.44 0.61
N VAL A 58 -0.39 -0.34 -0.22
CA VAL A 58 -0.43 -0.21 -1.68
C VAL A 58 -1.10 -1.44 -2.25
N LEU A 59 -2.16 -1.24 -3.01
CA LEU A 59 -2.83 -2.30 -3.75
C LEU A 59 -2.64 -2.07 -5.24
N ARG A 60 -2.45 -3.15 -5.99
CA ARG A 60 -2.34 -3.12 -7.45
C ARG A 60 -3.32 -4.11 -8.06
N LEU A 61 -4.08 -3.62 -9.02
CA LEU A 61 -4.96 -4.41 -9.84
C LEU A 61 -4.58 -4.19 -11.32
N ASP A 62 -4.04 -5.22 -11.96
CA ASP A 62 -3.82 -5.23 -13.40
C ASP A 62 -5.08 -5.73 -14.13
N GLN A 63 -5.25 -5.33 -15.39
CA GLN A 63 -6.41 -5.75 -16.18
C GLN A 63 -6.45 -7.28 -16.37
N GLY A 64 -7.38 -7.92 -15.66
CA GLY A 64 -7.65 -9.36 -15.78
C GLY A 64 -6.82 -10.25 -14.85
N ASP A 65 -6.04 -9.66 -13.95
CA ASP A 65 -5.30 -10.36 -12.90
C ASP A 65 -5.95 -10.14 -11.51
N ASP A 66 -5.47 -10.90 -10.52
CA ASP A 66 -5.89 -10.79 -9.13
C ASP A 66 -5.28 -9.56 -8.44
N LEU A 67 -5.92 -9.11 -7.36
CA LEU A 67 -5.45 -7.98 -6.55
C LEU A 67 -4.16 -8.36 -5.81
N ARG A 68 -3.14 -7.51 -5.93
CA ARG A 68 -1.86 -7.62 -5.24
C ARG A 68 -1.77 -6.59 -4.13
N VAL A 69 -1.24 -6.96 -2.98
CA VAL A 69 -1.27 -6.11 -1.77
C VAL A 69 0.10 -6.05 -1.10
N PHE A 70 0.49 -4.87 -0.66
CA PHE A 70 1.61 -4.63 0.24
C PHE A 70 1.19 -3.69 1.37
N GLY A 71 1.53 -4.05 2.62
CA GLY A 71 1.42 -3.19 3.78
C GLY A 71 2.82 -2.80 4.28
N SER A 72 3.02 -1.54 4.65
CA SER A 72 4.30 -1.07 5.18
C SER A 72 4.58 -1.53 6.61
N ASP A 73 3.52 -1.76 7.39
CA ASP A 73 3.61 -2.08 8.81
C ASP A 73 2.34 -2.84 9.28
N ALA A 74 2.45 -4.16 9.36
CA ALA A 74 1.31 -5.03 9.68
C ALA A 74 0.77 -4.83 11.12
N PRO A 75 1.60 -4.80 12.19
CA PRO A 75 1.13 -4.53 13.54
C PRO A 75 0.24 -3.29 13.66
N PHE A 76 0.62 -2.15 13.07
CA PHE A 76 -0.19 -0.93 13.10
C PHE A 76 -1.47 -1.07 12.28
N ALA A 77 -1.39 -1.69 11.11
CA ALA A 77 -2.56 -1.89 10.25
C ALA A 77 -3.62 -2.81 10.91
N GLU A 78 -3.19 -3.84 11.65
CA GLU A 78 -4.08 -4.76 12.36
C GLU A 78 -4.85 -4.10 13.52
N GLU A 79 -4.38 -2.96 14.02
CA GLU A 79 -5.11 -2.19 15.05
C GLU A 79 -6.37 -1.50 14.50
N SER A 80 -6.46 -1.31 13.18
CA SER A 80 -7.58 -0.67 12.52
C SER A 80 -8.47 -1.66 11.76
N ARG A 81 -9.80 -1.41 11.74
CA ARG A 81 -10.74 -2.23 10.94
C ARG A 81 -10.34 -2.24 9.47
N LEU A 82 -9.98 -1.07 8.93
CA LEU A 82 -9.64 -0.92 7.53
C LEU A 82 -8.35 -1.68 7.19
N GLY A 83 -7.28 -1.50 7.98
CA GLY A 83 -6.02 -2.20 7.78
C GLY A 83 -6.16 -3.72 7.89
N ALA A 84 -6.93 -4.21 8.87
CA ALA A 84 -7.23 -5.64 8.98
C ALA A 84 -7.97 -6.21 7.75
N VAL A 85 -8.86 -5.43 7.12
CA VAL A 85 -9.52 -5.83 5.86
C VAL A 85 -8.52 -5.81 4.71
N LEU A 86 -7.76 -4.73 4.56
CA LEU A 86 -6.83 -4.55 3.44
C LEU A 86 -5.70 -5.59 3.45
N LEU A 87 -5.27 -6.05 4.62
CA LEU A 87 -4.20 -7.04 4.76
C LEU A 87 -4.71 -8.47 4.97
N SER A 88 -6.02 -8.71 4.88
CA SER A 88 -6.66 -9.99 5.24
C SER A 88 -6.14 -11.21 4.48
N GLU A 89 -5.64 -11.03 3.25
CA GLU A 89 -5.08 -12.10 2.41
C GLU A 89 -3.55 -12.09 2.34
N THR A 90 -2.88 -11.18 3.07
CA THR A 90 -1.42 -11.15 3.11
C THR A 90 -0.90 -12.19 4.09
N GLU A 91 0.15 -12.90 3.70
CA GLU A 91 0.84 -13.83 4.58
C GLU A 91 1.65 -13.02 5.61
N THR A 92 1.03 -12.67 6.73
CA THR A 92 1.79 -12.26 7.92
C THR A 92 2.51 -13.51 8.41
N ASP A 93 3.82 -13.61 8.14
CA ASP A 93 4.69 -14.58 8.79
C ASP A 93 4.75 -14.15 10.27
N ALA A 94 3.70 -14.50 11.03
CA ALA A 94 3.69 -14.32 12.47
C ALA A 94 4.94 -15.05 12.97
N PRO A 95 5.84 -14.37 13.70
CA PRO A 95 7.11 -14.97 14.05
C PRO A 95 6.83 -16.31 14.72
N GLU A 96 7.30 -17.41 14.10
CA GLU A 96 7.28 -18.70 14.75
C GLU A 96 7.93 -18.51 16.13
N PRO A 97 7.38 -19.08 17.21
CA PRO A 97 8.00 -18.99 18.52
C PRO A 97 9.39 -19.60 18.42
N VAL A 98 10.41 -18.73 18.32
CA VAL A 98 11.80 -19.14 18.27
C VAL A 98 12.11 -19.86 19.57
N ASP A 99 12.52 -21.12 19.48
CA ASP A 99 13.24 -21.78 20.57
C ASP A 99 14.44 -20.90 20.94
N ASP A 100 14.60 -20.68 22.23
CA ASP A 100 15.51 -19.78 22.95
C ASP A 100 17.00 -19.96 22.54
N ASP A 101 17.38 -19.46 21.36
CA ASP A 101 18.78 -19.26 20.95
C ASP A 101 19.09 -17.75 20.88
N ASP A 102 19.87 -17.32 21.86
CA ASP A 102 20.21 -15.96 22.34
C ASP A 102 21.08 -15.15 21.33
N ASP A 103 20.72 -15.13 20.04
CA ASP A 103 21.42 -14.35 18.99
C ASP A 103 20.49 -13.78 17.91
N THR A 104 19.17 -13.84 18.11
CA THR A 104 18.21 -13.14 17.24
C THR A 104 18.17 -11.67 17.67
N PRO A 105 18.49 -10.69 16.80
CA PRO A 105 18.35 -9.29 17.17
C PRO A 105 16.91 -9.05 17.58
N VAL A 106 16.71 -8.49 18.78
CA VAL A 106 15.40 -8.08 19.27
C VAL A 106 14.90 -7.05 18.27
N LYS A 107 13.94 -7.40 17.40
CA LYS A 107 13.21 -6.41 16.60
C LYS A 107 12.61 -5.45 17.63
N SER A 108 12.96 -4.17 17.53
CA SER A 108 12.36 -3.18 18.41
C SER A 108 10.87 -3.13 18.06
N GLU A 109 10.00 -2.85 19.04
CA GLU A 109 8.57 -2.52 18.81
C GLU A 109 8.39 -1.24 17.95
N LEU A 110 9.46 -0.75 17.31
CA LEU A 110 9.54 0.48 16.51
C LEU A 110 10.04 0.19 15.09
N ASP A 111 10.45 -1.04 14.79
CA ASP A 111 10.89 -1.40 13.43
C ASP A 111 9.65 -1.74 12.60
N ALA A 112 9.45 -1.05 11.48
CA ALA A 112 8.33 -1.34 10.58
C ALA A 112 8.34 -2.81 10.13
N GLU A 113 7.16 -3.44 10.15
CA GLU A 113 6.99 -4.85 9.75
C GLU A 113 6.18 -4.97 8.46
N PRO A 114 6.80 -4.74 7.29
CA PRO A 114 6.10 -4.80 6.01
C PRO A 114 5.67 -6.21 5.66
N VAL A 115 4.52 -6.33 5.00
CA VAL A 115 3.87 -7.60 4.64
C VAL A 115 3.34 -7.57 3.21
N GLY A 116 3.12 -8.74 2.61
CA GLY A 116 2.61 -8.88 1.25
C GLY A 116 3.69 -8.74 0.17
N GLU A 117 3.29 -8.26 -1.00
CA GLU A 117 4.10 -8.30 -2.22
C GLU A 117 4.95 -7.04 -2.40
N ALA A 118 6.12 -6.96 -1.75
CA ALA A 118 7.00 -5.80 -1.85
C ALA A 118 7.48 -5.48 -3.29
N ASP A 119 7.43 -6.44 -4.22
CA ASP A 119 7.80 -6.25 -5.62
C ASP A 119 6.64 -5.84 -6.53
N LEU A 120 5.45 -5.52 -5.99
CA LEU A 120 4.25 -5.23 -6.78
C LEU A 120 4.39 -4.03 -7.73
N LEU A 121 5.40 -3.17 -7.53
CA LEU A 121 5.69 -1.99 -8.36
C LEU A 121 6.96 -2.14 -9.23
N ALA A 122 7.56 -3.34 -9.27
CA ALA A 122 8.88 -3.56 -9.85
C ALA A 122 8.94 -3.23 -11.35
N ASP A 123 7.92 -3.60 -12.13
CA ASP A 123 7.81 -3.28 -13.55
C ASP A 123 7.49 -1.80 -13.82
N LEU A 124 7.05 -1.06 -12.81
CA LEU A 124 6.86 0.39 -12.84
C LEU A 124 8.13 1.16 -12.40
N GLY A 125 9.22 0.46 -12.09
CA GLY A 125 10.51 1.06 -11.75
C GLY A 125 10.77 1.22 -10.26
N VAL A 126 9.89 0.73 -9.38
CA VAL A 126 10.09 0.71 -7.92
C VAL A 126 10.35 -0.71 -7.45
N SER A 127 11.61 -1.04 -7.18
CA SER A 127 11.97 -2.39 -6.72
C SER A 127 11.53 -2.64 -5.27
N ALA A 128 11.38 -3.92 -4.90
CA ALA A 128 11.08 -4.31 -3.52
C ALA A 128 12.07 -3.72 -2.50
N SER A 129 13.37 -3.81 -2.78
CA SER A 129 14.39 -3.24 -1.90
C SER A 129 14.22 -1.72 -1.74
N MET A 130 13.81 -1.02 -2.80
CA MET A 130 13.58 0.41 -2.75
C MET A 130 12.34 0.73 -1.90
N LEU A 131 11.22 0.06 -2.15
CA LEU A 131 9.97 0.27 -1.41
C LEU A 131 10.19 0.03 0.10
N LEU A 132 10.80 -1.10 0.44
CA LEU A 132 11.14 -1.44 1.83
C LEU A 132 12.09 -0.40 2.47
N THR A 133 13.06 0.12 1.70
CA THR A 133 13.97 1.17 2.20
C THR A 133 13.24 2.48 2.48
N LEU A 134 12.23 2.82 1.69
CA LEU A 134 11.40 4.01 1.94
C LEU A 134 10.58 3.85 3.22
N CYS A 135 9.92 2.69 3.39
CA CYS A 135 9.13 2.40 4.60
C CYS A 135 9.98 2.38 5.87
N ALA A 136 11.19 1.83 5.81
CA ALA A 136 12.10 1.74 6.97
C ALA A 136 12.85 3.05 7.27
N LYS A 137 12.61 4.13 6.52
CA LYS A 137 13.36 5.37 6.68
C LYS A 137 12.84 6.17 7.87
N ASP A 138 13.69 6.35 8.88
CA ASP A 138 13.40 7.16 10.06
C ASP A 138 12.78 8.53 9.71
N GLY A 139 11.61 8.80 10.30
CA GLY A 139 10.90 10.08 10.20
C GLY A 139 10.21 10.33 8.86
N MET A 140 10.07 9.32 8.00
CA MET A 140 9.26 9.40 6.78
C MET A 140 7.82 9.01 7.09
N LEU A 141 6.86 9.87 6.76
CA LEU A 141 5.43 9.57 6.93
C LEU A 141 4.90 8.67 5.79
N PRO A 142 3.76 7.97 5.97
CA PRO A 142 3.12 7.23 4.89
C PRO A 142 2.90 8.07 3.61
N SER A 143 2.46 9.32 3.77
CA SER A 143 2.28 10.28 2.67
C SER A 143 3.58 10.64 1.96
N ASP A 144 4.69 10.78 2.69
CA ASP A 144 6.02 10.99 2.08
C ASP A 144 6.43 9.79 1.23
N VAL A 145 6.15 8.55 1.71
CA VAL A 145 6.43 7.32 0.95
C VAL A 145 5.58 7.28 -0.32
N THR A 146 4.28 7.57 -0.24
CA THR A 146 3.39 7.64 -1.40
C THR A 146 3.91 8.65 -2.43
N ALA A 147 4.24 9.87 -2.01
CA ALA A 147 4.73 10.91 -2.92
C ALA A 147 6.02 10.48 -3.64
N GLU A 148 6.96 9.87 -2.91
CA GLU A 148 8.24 9.40 -3.42
C GLU A 148 8.07 8.20 -4.39
N VAL A 149 7.11 7.32 -4.12
CA VAL A 149 6.73 6.20 -5.00
C VAL A 149 6.01 6.72 -6.26
N ALA A 150 5.00 7.57 -6.10
CA ALA A 150 4.21 8.13 -7.20
C ALA A 150 5.09 8.93 -8.19
N SER A 151 6.04 9.71 -7.66
CA SER A 151 7.02 10.43 -8.47
C SER A 151 7.84 9.50 -9.37
N ARG A 152 8.27 8.33 -8.86
CA ARG A 152 9.05 7.34 -9.64
C ARG A 152 8.23 6.63 -10.70
N ILE A 153 6.98 6.33 -10.39
CA ILE A 153 6.05 5.65 -11.30
C ILE A 153 5.57 6.61 -12.41
N GLY A 154 5.69 7.92 -12.18
CA GLY A 154 5.28 8.96 -13.12
C GLY A 154 3.84 9.42 -12.93
N CYS A 155 3.19 9.07 -11.82
CA CYS A 155 1.87 9.56 -11.41
C CYS A 155 1.93 10.65 -10.32
N GLY A 156 3.14 11.13 -9.97
CA GLY A 156 3.33 12.10 -8.88
C GLY A 156 2.49 13.36 -9.00
N GLU A 157 2.45 14.00 -10.18
CA GLU A 157 1.69 15.25 -10.39
C GLU A 157 0.19 15.05 -10.16
N VAL A 158 -0.41 13.99 -10.72
CA VAL A 158 -1.84 13.72 -10.55
C VAL A 158 -2.17 13.29 -9.11
N MET A 159 -1.27 12.59 -8.43
CA MET A 159 -1.45 12.20 -7.03
C MET A 159 -1.37 13.42 -6.09
N GLU A 160 -0.44 14.34 -6.33
CA GLU A 160 -0.32 15.60 -5.57
C GLU A 160 -1.58 16.46 -5.74
N GLU A 161 -2.13 16.55 -6.95
CA GLU A 161 -3.38 17.28 -7.20
C GLU A 161 -4.57 16.75 -6.39
N VAL A 162 -4.67 15.42 -6.21
CA VAL A 162 -5.73 14.81 -5.40
C VAL A 162 -5.48 15.01 -3.90
N HIS A 163 -4.22 14.90 -3.46
CA HIS A 163 -3.87 15.07 -2.06
C HIS A 163 -4.09 16.51 -1.55
N ASP A 164 -3.98 17.52 -2.43
CA ASP A 164 -4.15 18.94 -2.10
C ASP A 164 -5.61 19.47 -2.26
N ALA A 165 -6.54 18.63 -2.71
CA ALA A 165 -7.93 19.01 -3.04
C ALA A 165 -8.81 19.25 -1.80
#